data_AF-A0A9P0B9D6-F1
#
_entry.id   AF-A0A9P0B9D6-F1
#
_cell.length_a   1.000
_cell.length_b   1.000
_cell.length_c   1.000
_cell.angle_alpha   90.00
_cell.angle_beta   90.00
_cell.angle_gamma   90.00
#
_symmetry.space_group_name_H-M   'P 1'
#
loop_
_entity.id
_entity.type
_entity.pdbx_description
1 polymer ?
#
loop_
_entity_poly.entity_id
_entity_poly.type
_entity_poly.pdbx_seq_one_letter_code
_entity_poly.pdbx_strand_id
1 'polypeptide(L)'
;MMLTEPGAVPEGSRVRMKPPHFDGKSSWTNYIRQFEAAAKANGWAPEEKATALTLTLRGDATDILQTLSPNEQEDYEALVKHLELRYGQTHLEHVYHSQLKNRCQKSNETLQEFEADIARLVRLAYPATPTTVMERLAQDRL
;
A
#
# COMPACT_ATOMS: atom_id res chain seq x y z
N MET A 1 -25.65 51.80 14.90
CA MET A 1 -24.35 51.08 14.81
C MET A 1 -24.56 49.77 15.55
N MET A 2 -24.94 48.71 14.85
CA MET A 2 -24.05 47.65 14.34
C MET A 2 -22.98 47.25 15.35
N LEU A 3 -23.06 45.99 15.82
CA LEU A 3 -21.97 45.02 15.85
C LEU A 3 -22.62 43.65 16.14
N THR A 4 -22.94 42.92 15.08
CA THR A 4 -23.34 41.51 15.14
C THR A 4 -22.07 40.68 15.23
N GLU A 5 -21.91 39.91 16.30
CA GLU A 5 -20.81 38.96 16.45
C GLU A 5 -20.89 37.87 15.35
N PRO A 6 -19.77 37.49 14.71
CA PRO A 6 -19.77 36.38 13.78
C PRO A 6 -19.95 35.08 14.59
N GLY A 7 -21.10 34.43 14.38
CA GLY A 7 -21.42 33.15 14.99
C GLY A 7 -20.31 32.14 14.74
N ALA A 8 -19.83 31.54 15.81
CA ALA A 8 -19.00 30.35 15.74
C ALA A 8 -19.78 29.27 14.97
N VAL A 9 -19.32 28.97 13.76
CA VAL A 9 -19.78 27.80 13.00
C VAL A 9 -19.50 26.58 13.88
N PRO A 10 -20.50 25.73 14.17
CA PRO A 10 -20.25 24.50 14.88
C PRO A 10 -19.36 23.65 13.98
N GLU A 11 -18.14 23.39 14.44
CA GLU A 11 -17.22 22.42 13.84
C GLU A 11 -17.91 21.05 13.89
N GLY A 12 -18.70 20.78 12.85
CA GLY A 12 -19.35 19.49 12.67
C GLY A 12 -18.28 18.41 12.76
N SER A 13 -18.51 17.44 13.64
CA SER A 13 -17.62 16.33 13.98
C SER A 13 -16.89 15.79 12.74
N ARG A 14 -15.69 16.30 12.47
CA ARG A 14 -14.90 15.90 11.30
C ARG A 14 -14.54 14.44 11.51
N VAL A 15 -15.12 13.55 10.73
CA VAL A 15 -14.81 12.11 10.81
C VAL A 15 -13.32 11.96 10.47
N ARG A 16 -12.51 11.59 11.48
CA ARG A 16 -11.09 11.31 11.26
C ARG A 16 -10.96 10.00 10.48
N MET A 17 -10.40 10.07 9.29
CA MET A 17 -10.17 8.90 8.45
C MET A 17 -9.04 8.07 9.05
N LYS A 18 -9.28 6.78 9.27
CA LYS A 18 -8.25 5.87 9.77
C LYS A 18 -7.64 5.11 8.60
N PRO A 19 -6.32 5.19 8.37
CA PRO A 19 -5.68 4.32 7.42
C PRO A 19 -5.78 2.86 7.87
N PRO A 20 -5.76 1.89 6.93
CA PRO A 20 -5.72 0.48 7.27
C PRO A 20 -4.41 0.11 7.97
N HIS A 21 -4.34 -1.12 8.49
CA HIS A 21 -3.08 -1.67 8.98
C HIS A 21 -2.24 -2.24 7.83
N PHE A 22 -0.92 -2.24 8.01
CA PHE A 22 0.02 -2.88 7.08
C PHE A 22 0.80 -3.98 7.78
N ASP A 23 0.73 -5.19 7.24
CA ASP A 23 1.38 -6.39 7.79
C ASP A 23 2.55 -6.88 6.94
N GLY A 24 2.89 -6.18 5.85
CA GLY A 24 3.93 -6.58 4.91
C GLY A 24 3.49 -7.62 3.86
N LYS A 25 2.26 -8.14 3.95
CA LYS A 25 1.73 -9.15 3.01
C LYS A 25 0.87 -8.54 1.91
N SER A 26 0.17 -7.46 2.25
CA SER A 26 -0.60 -6.68 1.28
C SER A 26 0.32 -5.85 0.37
N SER A 27 -0.18 -5.40 -0.79
CA SER A 27 0.61 -4.55 -1.68
C SER A 27 0.96 -3.22 -1.01
N TRP A 28 2.27 -2.97 -0.85
CA TRP A 28 2.79 -1.71 -0.30
C TRP A 28 2.28 -0.48 -1.07
N THR A 29 2.31 -0.52 -2.40
CA THR A 29 1.83 0.57 -3.26
C THR A 29 0.35 0.90 -3.03
N ASN A 30 -0.51 -0.10 -2.82
CA ASN A 30 -1.91 0.15 -2.53
C ASN A 30 -2.10 0.72 -1.12
N TYR A 31 -1.38 0.17 -0.15
CA TYR A 31 -1.42 0.64 1.22
C TYR A 31 -0.99 2.11 1.33
N ILE A 32 0.17 2.50 0.75
CA ILE A 32 0.68 3.87 0.87
C ILE A 32 -0.25 4.89 0.22
N ARG A 33 -0.94 4.53 -0.88
CA ARG A 33 -1.98 5.36 -1.50
C ARG A 33 -3.17 5.58 -0.58
N GLN A 34 -3.64 4.54 0.10
CA GLN A 34 -4.75 4.64 1.06
C GLN A 34 -4.33 5.45 2.29
N PHE A 35 -3.11 5.25 2.77
CA PHE A 35 -2.53 6.02 3.87
C PHE A 35 -2.48 7.52 3.52
N GLU A 36 -1.95 7.87 2.34
CA GLU A 36 -1.85 9.27 1.90
C GLU A 36 -3.22 9.92 1.70
N ALA A 37 -4.21 9.17 1.22
CA ALA A 37 -5.58 9.66 1.13
C ALA A 37 -6.15 10.01 2.52
N ALA A 38 -5.93 9.16 3.53
CA ALA A 38 -6.35 9.41 4.91
C ALA A 38 -5.59 10.60 5.52
N ALA A 39 -4.27 10.67 5.30
CA ALA A 39 -3.44 11.77 5.78
C ALA A 39 -3.88 13.12 5.20
N LYS A 40 -4.15 13.16 3.90
CA LYS A 40 -4.70 14.36 3.23
C LYS A 40 -6.07 14.76 3.77
N ALA A 41 -6.96 13.79 3.97
CA ALA A 41 -8.30 14.06 4.51
C ALA A 41 -8.25 14.61 5.94
N ASN A 42 -7.28 14.15 6.74
CA ASN A 42 -7.08 14.60 8.11
C ASN A 42 -6.22 15.86 8.24
N GLY A 43 -5.52 16.27 7.17
CA GLY A 43 -4.60 17.41 7.18
C GLY A 43 -3.33 17.16 7.99
N TRP A 44 -2.82 15.92 8.01
CA TRP A 44 -1.66 15.55 8.82
C TRP A 44 -0.37 16.24 8.37
N ALA A 45 0.36 16.79 9.35
CA ALA A 45 1.74 17.22 9.20
C ALA A 45 2.70 16.01 9.08
N PRO A 46 3.93 16.19 8.58
CA PRO A 46 4.89 15.09 8.42
C PRO A 46 5.12 14.26 9.69
N GLU A 47 5.19 14.89 10.85
CA GLU A 47 5.41 14.24 12.15
C GLU A 47 4.20 13.37 12.55
N GLU A 48 2.99 13.86 12.27
CA GLU A 48 1.74 13.10 12.48
C GLU A 48 1.66 11.92 11.50
N LYS A 49 2.11 12.09 10.25
CA LYS A 49 2.20 10.99 9.29
C LYS A 49 3.19 9.92 9.76
N ALA A 50 4.38 10.30 10.21
CA ALA A 50 5.37 9.36 10.73
C ALA A 50 4.80 8.54 11.90
N THR A 51 4.20 9.23 12.87
CA THR A 51 3.56 8.60 14.03
C THR A 51 2.44 7.65 13.61
N ALA A 52 1.53 8.11 12.73
CA ALA A 52 0.42 7.29 12.26
C ALA A 52 0.90 6.08 11.44
N LEU A 53 1.91 6.25 10.59
CA LEU A 53 2.49 5.18 9.79
C LEU A 53 3.04 4.09 10.72
N THR A 54 3.89 4.46 11.68
CA THR A 54 4.42 3.57 12.72
C THR A 54 3.32 2.83 13.47
N LEU A 55 2.26 3.52 13.90
CA LEU A 55 1.15 2.92 14.65
C LEU A 55 0.30 1.94 13.83
N THR A 56 0.28 2.09 12.51
CA THR A 56 -0.50 1.24 11.61
C THR A 56 0.26 -0.01 11.15
N LEU A 57 1.58 -0.07 11.35
CA LEU A 57 2.38 -1.28 11.11
C LEU A 57 1.99 -2.40 12.07
N ARG A 58 1.95 -3.63 11.56
CA ARG A 58 1.63 -4.87 12.28
C ARG A 58 2.51 -6.01 11.79
N GLY A 59 2.64 -7.07 12.59
CA GLY A 59 3.38 -8.28 12.21
C GLY A 59 4.80 -7.97 11.71
N ASP A 60 5.22 -8.67 10.66
CA ASP A 60 6.57 -8.59 10.06
C ASP A 60 6.93 -7.18 9.57
N ALA A 61 5.93 -6.32 9.29
CA ALA A 61 6.19 -4.93 8.92
C ALA A 61 6.74 -4.10 10.08
N THR A 62 6.46 -4.46 11.34
CA THR A 62 7.00 -3.75 12.51
C THR A 62 8.50 -3.95 12.69
N ASP A 63 9.09 -5.00 12.13
CA ASP A 63 10.52 -5.27 12.21
C ASP A 63 11.36 -4.15 11.59
N ILE A 64 10.79 -3.36 10.68
CA ILE A 64 11.48 -2.21 10.09
C ILE A 64 11.90 -1.20 11.18
N LEU A 65 11.10 -1.07 12.24
CA LEU A 65 11.39 -0.16 13.35
C LEU A 65 12.65 -0.57 14.13
N GLN A 66 13.02 -1.86 14.11
CA GLN A 66 14.26 -2.32 14.75
C GLN A 66 15.50 -1.95 13.93
N THR A 67 15.34 -1.67 12.64
CA THR A 67 16.44 -1.32 11.73
C THR A 67 16.69 0.18 11.64
N LEU A 68 15.72 0.99 12.06
CA LEU A 68 15.75 2.45 11.99
C LEU A 68 16.23 3.05 13.31
N SER A 69 17.06 4.10 13.22
CA SER A 69 17.38 4.93 14.39
C SER A 69 16.14 5.70 14.88
N PRO A 70 16.10 6.17 16.15
CA PRO A 70 14.96 6.93 16.67
C PRO A 70 14.58 8.14 15.81
N ASN A 71 15.58 8.86 15.30
CA ASN A 71 15.35 10.02 14.44
C ASN A 71 14.70 9.63 13.10
N GLU A 72 15.05 8.47 12.54
CA GLU A 72 14.45 7.98 11.29
C GLU A 72 13.04 7.42 11.50
N GLN A 73 12.68 6.99 12.71
CA GLN A 73 11.31 6.58 13.04
C GLN A 73 10.36 7.77 13.19
N GLU A 74 10.90 8.96 13.43
CA GLU A 74 10.15 10.22 13.48
C GLU A 74 10.10 10.92 12.10
N ASP A 75 10.91 10.47 11.14
CA ASP A 75 10.94 10.99 9.77
C ASP A 75 10.06 10.13 8.84
N TYR A 76 8.98 10.76 8.35
CA TYR A 76 8.04 10.12 7.43
C TYR A 76 8.70 9.59 6.15
N GLU A 77 9.60 10.38 5.56
CA GLU A 77 10.24 10.02 4.29
C GLU A 77 11.21 8.86 4.49
N ALA A 78 11.92 8.84 5.63
CA ALA A 78 12.79 7.73 5.99
C ALA A 78 12.00 6.42 6.16
N LEU A 79 10.87 6.45 6.86
CA LEU A 79 9.97 5.31 7.04
C LEU A 79 9.46 4.78 5.68
N VAL A 80 8.92 5.66 4.85
CA VAL A 80 8.40 5.32 3.51
C VAL A 80 9.49 4.68 2.66
N LYS A 81 10.69 5.25 2.65
CA LYS A 81 11.83 4.73 1.88
C LYS A 81 12.20 3.31 2.31
N HIS A 82 12.27 3.04 3.61
CA HIS A 82 12.63 1.69 4.11
C HIS A 82 11.54 0.67 3.84
N LEU A 83 10.26 1.07 3.98
CA LEU A 83 9.13 0.23 3.65
C LEU A 83 9.04 -0.05 2.14
N GLU A 84 9.31 0.94 1.28
CA GLU A 84 9.40 0.75 -0.17
C GLU A 84 10.59 -0.14 -0.55
N LEU A 85 11.74 -0.01 0.11
CA LEU A 85 12.88 -0.88 -0.15
C LEU A 85 12.58 -2.35 0.17
N ARG A 86 11.86 -2.61 1.27
CA ARG A 86 11.55 -3.97 1.73
C ARG A 86 10.32 -4.58 1.09
N TYR A 87 9.27 -3.78 0.86
CA TYR A 87 7.95 -4.24 0.42
C TYR A 87 7.48 -3.62 -0.91
N GLY A 88 8.26 -2.70 -1.48
CA GLY A 88 7.97 -2.07 -2.76
C GLY A 88 8.14 -3.03 -3.95
N GLN A 89 7.48 -2.67 -5.06
CA GLN A 89 7.33 -3.58 -6.20
C GLN A 89 8.63 -3.81 -6.97
N THR A 90 9.60 -2.90 -6.90
CA THR A 90 10.85 -2.99 -7.66
C THR A 90 11.68 -4.22 -7.26
N HIS A 91 11.59 -4.68 -6.02
CA HIS A 91 12.23 -5.94 -5.60
C HIS A 91 11.32 -7.16 -5.83
N LEU A 92 10.02 -6.94 -5.92
CA LEU A 92 9.02 -8.01 -6.08
C LEU A 92 8.79 -8.40 -7.54
N GLU A 93 9.15 -7.59 -8.53
CA GLU A 93 9.05 -7.93 -9.97
C GLU A 93 9.68 -9.29 -10.27
N HIS A 94 10.92 -9.52 -9.81
CA HIS A 94 11.62 -10.81 -9.97
C HIS A 94 10.90 -11.95 -9.24
N VAL A 95 10.32 -11.66 -8.07
CA VAL A 95 9.55 -12.64 -7.29
C VAL A 95 8.26 -13.00 -8.06
N TYR A 96 7.56 -12.03 -8.62
CA TYR A 96 6.34 -12.25 -9.40
C TYR A 96 6.62 -12.95 -10.72
N HIS A 97 7.74 -12.66 -11.39
CA HIS A 97 8.21 -13.46 -12.52
C HIS A 97 8.41 -14.93 -12.13
N SER A 98 9.08 -15.18 -11.00
CA SER A 98 9.31 -16.53 -10.50
C SER A 98 8.00 -17.23 -10.11
N GLN A 99 7.10 -16.55 -9.41
CA GLN A 99 5.77 -17.07 -9.05
C GLN A 99 4.97 -17.40 -10.30
N LEU A 100 4.90 -16.49 -11.28
CA LEU A 100 4.21 -16.69 -12.56
C LEU A 100 4.79 -17.89 -13.33
N LYS A 101 6.12 -18.01 -13.39
CA LYS A 101 6.79 -19.12 -14.08
C LYS A 101 6.46 -20.48 -13.47
N ASN A 102 6.32 -20.53 -12.14
CA ASN A 102 6.07 -21.76 -11.39
C ASN A 102 4.59 -21.98 -11.09
N ARG A 103 3.69 -21.14 -11.62
CA ARG A 103 2.27 -21.19 -11.31
C ARG A 103 1.58 -22.28 -12.12
N CYS A 104 1.03 -23.27 -11.42
CA CYS A 104 0.17 -24.32 -11.99
C CYS A 104 -1.14 -24.38 -11.20
N GLN A 105 -2.25 -24.74 -11.87
CA GLN A 105 -3.55 -24.90 -11.19
C GLN A 105 -3.48 -26.00 -10.15
N LYS A 106 -4.01 -25.74 -8.95
CA LYS A 106 -4.07 -26.74 -7.87
C LYS A 106 -5.30 -27.64 -8.04
N SER A 107 -5.24 -28.85 -7.51
CA SER A 107 -6.35 -29.82 -7.57
C SER A 107 -7.63 -29.35 -6.87
N ASN A 108 -7.52 -28.41 -5.92
CA ASN A 108 -8.62 -27.82 -5.18
C ASN A 108 -8.98 -26.39 -5.63
N GLU A 109 -8.43 -25.93 -6.75
CA GLU A 109 -8.60 -24.58 -7.27
C GLU A 109 -9.47 -24.60 -8.53
N THR A 110 -10.46 -23.71 -8.58
CA THR A 110 -11.28 -23.54 -9.77
C THR A 110 -10.51 -22.85 -10.90
N LEU A 111 -10.94 -23.06 -12.15
CA LEU A 111 -10.31 -22.40 -13.29
C LEU A 111 -10.37 -20.87 -13.17
N GLN A 112 -11.48 -20.32 -12.65
CA GLN A 112 -11.63 -18.87 -12.46
C GLN A 112 -10.67 -18.29 -11.42
N GLU A 113 -10.43 -19.00 -10.31
CA GLU A 113 -9.44 -18.61 -9.30
C GLU A 113 -8.03 -18.64 -9.90
N PHE A 114 -7.73 -19.67 -10.68
CA PHE A 114 -6.45 -19.79 -11.39
C PHE A 114 -6.23 -18.65 -12.38
N GLU A 115 -7.22 -18.38 -13.24
CA GLU A 115 -7.19 -17.27 -14.21
C GLU A 115 -7.00 -15.92 -13.55
N ALA A 116 -7.76 -15.65 -12.49
CA ALA A 116 -7.67 -14.40 -11.73
C ALA A 116 -6.27 -14.21 -11.15
N ASP A 117 -5.67 -15.28 -10.62
CA ASP A 117 -4.34 -15.24 -10.04
C ASP A 117 -3.23 -15.12 -11.10
N ILE A 118 -3.34 -15.80 -12.23
CA ILE A 118 -2.44 -15.62 -13.39
C ILE A 118 -2.49 -14.18 -13.88
N ALA A 119 -3.68 -13.62 -14.10
CA ALA A 119 -3.83 -12.23 -14.56
C ALA A 119 -3.25 -11.23 -13.55
N ARG A 120 -3.41 -11.51 -12.25
CA ARG A 120 -2.80 -10.71 -11.17
C ARG A 120 -1.27 -10.80 -11.23
N LEU A 121 -0.70 -12.00 -11.35
CA LEU A 121 0.74 -12.22 -11.42
C LEU A 121 1.37 -11.57 -12.65
N VAL A 122 0.73 -11.64 -13.83
CA VAL A 122 1.22 -10.96 -15.04
C VAL A 122 1.30 -9.45 -14.83
N ARG A 123 0.26 -8.83 -14.27
CA ARG A 123 0.28 -7.38 -13.99
C ARG A 123 1.40 -6.96 -13.04
N LEU A 124 1.69 -7.81 -12.06
CA LEU A 124 2.71 -7.55 -11.05
C LEU A 124 4.14 -7.87 -11.54
N ALA A 125 4.28 -8.82 -12.46
CA ALA A 125 5.56 -9.18 -13.06
C ALA A 125 5.95 -8.26 -14.22
N TYR A 126 4.99 -7.58 -14.86
CA TYR A 126 5.23 -6.71 -16.02
C TYR A 126 4.58 -5.32 -15.89
N PRO A 127 4.81 -4.57 -14.80
CA PRO A 127 4.13 -3.29 -14.54
C PRO A 127 4.37 -2.20 -15.60
N ALA A 128 5.49 -2.25 -16.32
CA ALA A 128 5.80 -1.32 -17.41
C ALA A 128 5.24 -1.75 -18.78
N THR A 129 4.59 -2.92 -18.87
CA THR A 129 4.11 -3.48 -20.14
C THR A 129 2.68 -3.05 -20.45
N PRO A 130 2.34 -2.73 -21.71
CA PRO A 130 0.97 -2.38 -22.09
C PRO A 130 -0.04 -3.49 -21.77
N THR A 131 -1.26 -3.10 -21.35
CA THR A 131 -2.33 -4.04 -20.94
C THR A 131 -2.67 -5.09 -22.00
N THR A 132 -2.70 -4.71 -23.28
CA THR A 132 -2.98 -5.64 -24.38
C THR A 132 -1.95 -6.75 -24.52
N VAL A 133 -0.69 -6.51 -24.13
CA VAL A 133 0.37 -7.51 -24.12
C VAL A 133 0.26 -8.37 -22.87
N MET A 134 -0.08 -7.78 -21.72
CA MET A 134 -0.33 -8.51 -20.48
C MET A 134 -1.51 -9.49 -20.60
N GLU A 135 -2.59 -9.12 -21.27
CA GLU A 135 -3.75 -9.99 -21.50
C GLU A 135 -3.37 -11.24 -22.33
N ARG A 136 -2.54 -11.06 -23.36
CA ARG A 136 -2.02 -12.18 -24.16
C ARG A 136 -1.11 -13.09 -23.34
N LEU A 137 -0.19 -12.51 -22.56
CA LEU A 137 0.68 -13.27 -21.66
C LEU A 137 -0.10 -14.06 -20.61
N ALA A 138 -1.25 -13.57 -20.17
CA ALA A 138 -2.13 -14.28 -19.25
C ALA A 138 -2.84 -15.46 -19.95
N GLN A 139 -3.33 -15.26 -21.18
CA GLN A 139 -3.97 -16.32 -21.98
C GLN A 139 -3.03 -17.47 -22.31
N ASP A 140 -1.76 -17.19 -22.66
CA ASP A 140 -0.75 -18.22 -22.99
C ASP A 140 -0.38 -19.13 -21.79
N ARG A 141 -0.84 -18.80 -20.59
CA ARG A 141 -0.54 -19.50 -19.33
C ARG A 141 -1.69 -20.35 -18.80
N LEU A 142 -2.85 -20.30 -19.45
CA LEU A 142 -4.03 -21.12 -19.16
C LEU A 142 -3.96 -22.44 -19.93
#